data_AF-A0A821DAI8-F1
#
_entry.id   AF-A0A821DAI8-F1
#
_cell.length_a   1.000
_cell.length_b   1.000
_cell.length_c   1.000
_cell.angle_alpha   90.00
_cell.angle_beta   90.00
_cell.angle_gamma   90.00
#
_symmetry.space_group_name_H-M   'P 1'
#
loop_
_entity.id
_entity.type
_entity.pdbx_description
1 polymer ?
#
loop_
_entity_poly.entity_id
_entity_poly.type
_entity_poly.pdbx_seq_one_letter_code
_entity_poly.pdbx_strand_id
1 'polypeptide(L)'
;MLDEANRFHPNIKLVLQIGRSVLFLDVLIQNSNGALITSVYHEEATESYAVPFGSDHLGHIFRNTVDTDITRAVRYSTTLFQFEEEIRQMKLMFLYNR
;
A
#
# COMPACT_ATOMS: atom_id res chain seq x y z
N MET A 1 4.84 -17.03 -16.72
CA MET A 1 3.69 -16.60 -15.90
C MET A 1 4.06 -15.63 -14.78
N LEU A 2 4.73 -16.03 -13.69
CA LEU A 2 5.05 -15.09 -12.59
C LEU A 2 6.00 -13.96 -13.04
N ASP A 3 7.03 -14.30 -13.81
CA ASP A 3 7.99 -13.33 -14.34
C ASP A 3 7.37 -12.38 -15.38
N GLU A 4 6.32 -12.80 -16.07
CA GLU A 4 5.59 -11.94 -17.01
C GLU A 4 4.64 -11.01 -16.26
N ALA A 5 3.97 -11.52 -15.23
CA ALA A 5 3.10 -10.71 -14.38
C ALA A 5 3.90 -9.64 -13.59
N ASN A 6 5.14 -9.94 -13.21
CA ASN A 6 6.07 -8.98 -12.60
C ASN A 6 6.59 -7.90 -13.56
N ARG A 7 6.36 -8.03 -14.88
CA ARG A 7 6.67 -6.98 -15.85
C ARG A 7 5.53 -5.99 -16.04
N PHE A 8 4.37 -6.23 -15.44
CA PHE A 8 3.18 -5.40 -15.62
C PHE A 8 3.36 -3.99 -15.03
N HIS A 9 3.98 -3.87 -13.86
CA HIS A 9 4.20 -2.58 -13.22
C HIS A 9 5.49 -2.57 -12.37
N PRO A 10 6.37 -1.57 -12.49
CA PRO A 10 7.67 -1.55 -11.82
C PRO A 10 7.58 -1.49 -10.29
N ASN A 11 6.47 -0.97 -9.75
CA ASN A 11 6.26 -0.86 -8.30
C ASN A 11 5.45 -2.03 -7.71
N ILE A 12 5.05 -3.03 -8.50
CA ILE A 12 4.27 -4.19 -8.02
C ILE A 12 5.10 -5.45 -8.24
N LYS A 13 5.46 -6.12 -7.15
CA LYS A 13 6.19 -7.39 -7.18
C LYS A 13 5.33 -8.51 -6.62
N LEU A 14 4.94 -9.42 -7.49
CA LEU A 14 4.28 -10.67 -7.19
C LEU A 14 5.33 -11.71 -6.78
N VAL A 15 5.13 -12.26 -5.59
CA VAL A 15 5.97 -13.32 -5.04
C VAL A 15 5.11 -14.56 -4.85
N LEU A 16 5.55 -15.69 -5.41
CA LEU A 16 4.94 -16.99 -5.16
C LEU A 16 5.69 -17.67 -4.02
N GLN A 17 5.01 -17.91 -2.90
CA GLN A 17 5.57 -18.63 -1.77
C GLN A 17 4.66 -19.81 -1.43
N ILE A 18 5.25 -21.00 -1.35
CA ILE A 18 4.57 -22.21 -0.87
C ILE A 18 5.12 -22.51 0.52
N GLY A 19 4.26 -22.46 1.53
CA GLY A 19 4.65 -22.67 2.92
C GLY A 19 3.45 -22.93 3.82
N ARG A 20 3.72 -23.31 5.08
CA ARG A 20 2.68 -23.43 6.11
C ARG A 20 2.20 -22.08 6.62
N SER A 21 2.90 -21.01 6.28
CA SER A 21 2.50 -19.65 6.55
C SER A 21 2.86 -18.73 5.38
N VAL A 22 2.01 -17.75 5.10
CA VAL A 22 2.27 -16.69 4.12
C VAL A 22 1.87 -15.33 4.72
N LEU A 23 2.66 -14.31 4.40
CA LEU A 23 2.39 -12.93 4.77
C LEU A 23 1.66 -12.24 3.61
N PHE A 24 0.54 -11.61 3.90
CA PHE A 24 -0.23 -10.85 2.92
C PHE A 24 -0.89 -9.65 3.60
N LEU A 25 -0.53 -8.43 3.21
CA LEU A 25 -1.12 -7.18 3.72
C LEU A 25 -1.24 -7.15 5.26
N ASP A 26 -0.11 -7.32 5.97
CA ASP A 26 -0.06 -7.34 7.45
C ASP A 26 -0.90 -8.44 8.11
N VAL A 27 -1.30 -9.45 7.34
CA VAL A 27 -1.96 -10.66 7.84
C VAL A 27 -1.02 -11.84 7.65
N LEU A 28 -0.75 -12.53 8.76
CA LEU A 28 -0.12 -13.84 8.75
C LEU A 28 -1.22 -14.88 8.58
N ILE A 29 -1.19 -15.60 7.46
CA ILE A 29 -2.07 -16.72 7.18
C ILE A 29 -1.28 -17.99 7.47
N GLN A 30 -1.70 -18.80 8.44
CA GLN A 30 -1.08 -20.07 8.80
C GLN A 30 -2.03 -21.23 8.50
N ASN A 31 -1.50 -22.32 7.97
CA ASN A 31 -2.22 -23.58 7.83
C ASN A 31 -1.86 -24.50 9.00
N SER A 32 -2.80 -24.67 9.92
CA SER A 32 -2.69 -25.61 11.04
C SER A 32 -3.60 -26.81 10.77
N ASN A 33 -3.01 -27.92 10.34
CA ASN A 33 -3.69 -29.19 10.08
C ASN A 33 -4.92 -29.09 9.16
N GLY A 34 -4.85 -28.26 8.11
CA GLY A 34 -5.95 -28.07 7.15
C GLY A 34 -6.91 -26.94 7.52
N ALA A 35 -6.78 -26.35 8.71
CA ALA A 35 -7.48 -25.12 9.08
C ALA A 35 -6.59 -23.90 8.80
N LEU A 36 -7.15 -22.90 8.12
CA LEU A 36 -6.49 -21.60 7.95
C LEU A 36 -6.74 -20.75 9.19
N ILE A 37 -5.66 -20.35 9.85
CA ILE A 37 -5.65 -19.42 10.98
C ILE A 37 -5.04 -18.12 10.48
N THR A 38 -5.78 -17.02 10.65
CA THR A 38 -5.31 -15.69 10.29
C THR A 38 -5.04 -14.89 11.56
N SER A 39 -3.86 -14.29 11.67
CA SER A 39 -3.53 -13.35 12.73
C SER A 39 -3.01 -12.06 12.14
N VAL A 40 -3.32 -10.93 12.79
CA VAL A 40 -2.71 -9.64 12.46
C VAL A 40 -1.22 -9.75 12.76
N TYR A 41 -0.39 -9.51 11.76
CA TYR A 41 1.07 -9.49 11.87
C TYR A 41 1.54 -8.08 11.54
N HIS A 42 1.96 -7.34 12.56
CA HIS A 42 2.67 -6.09 12.36
C HIS A 42 4.15 -6.41 12.15
N GLU A 43 4.64 -6.20 10.94
CA GLU A 43 6.07 -6.14 10.69
C GLU A 43 6.63 -4.90 11.39
N GLU A 44 7.46 -5.08 12.42
CA GLU A 44 8.01 -3.96 13.23
C GLU A 44 8.88 -2.98 12.41
N ALA A 45 9.21 -3.32 11.16
CA ALA A 45 9.96 -2.48 10.24
C ALA A 45 9.08 -1.64 9.28
N THR A 46 7.77 -1.83 9.27
CA THR A 46 6.85 -1.05 8.46
C THR A 46 6.14 -0.04 9.36
N GLU A 47 6.59 1.21 9.37
CA GLU A 47 5.86 2.29 10.04
C GLU A 47 4.40 2.28 9.58
N SER A 48 3.48 1.97 10.50
CA SER A 48 2.05 1.94 10.22
C SER A 48 1.58 3.37 9.93
N TYR A 49 1.29 3.68 8.67
CA TYR A 49 0.41 4.82 8.38
C TYR A 49 -1.04 4.38 8.61
N ALA A 50 -1.44 4.32 9.89
CA ALA A 50 -2.83 4.21 10.25
C ALA A 50 -3.51 5.55 9.96
N VAL A 51 -4.45 5.58 9.01
CA VAL A 51 -5.30 6.77 8.80
C VAL A 51 -6.13 6.95 10.07
N PRO A 52 -5.99 8.05 10.82
CA PRO A 52 -6.48 8.12 12.20
C PRO A 52 -8.02 8.18 12.31
N PHE A 53 -8.77 8.30 11.21
CA PHE A 53 -10.22 8.37 11.22
C PHE A 53 -10.84 7.70 9.98
N GLY A 54 -11.55 6.59 10.20
CA GLY A 54 -12.50 6.03 9.23
C GLY A 54 -13.76 6.88 9.24
N SER A 55 -14.02 7.60 8.15
CA SER A 55 -15.24 8.35 7.95
C SER A 55 -15.86 7.92 6.64
N ASP A 56 -17.12 7.49 6.67
CA ASP A 56 -17.84 7.00 5.48
C ASP A 56 -18.30 8.16 4.57
N HIS A 57 -18.16 9.40 5.05
CA HIS A 57 -18.44 10.58 4.26
C HIS A 57 -17.40 10.76 3.15
N LEU A 58 -17.84 10.70 1.89
CA LEU A 58 -16.99 10.80 0.69
C LEU A 58 -16.03 11.99 0.71
N GLY A 59 -16.47 13.15 1.22
CA GLY A 59 -15.61 14.34 1.33
C GLY A 59 -14.46 14.17 2.33
N HIS A 60 -14.65 13.40 3.40
CA HIS A 60 -13.59 13.10 4.36
C HIS A 60 -12.64 12.04 3.82
N ILE A 61 -13.15 11.02 3.12
CA ILE A 61 -12.32 10.02 2.44
C ILE A 61 -11.41 10.71 1.44
N PHE A 62 -11.98 11.54 0.56
CA PHE A 62 -11.22 12.28 -0.44
C PHE A 62 -10.11 13.13 0.18
N ARG A 63 -10.44 13.89 1.24
CA ARG A 63 -9.46 14.72 1.96
C ARG A 63 -8.38 13.88 2.62
N ASN A 64 -8.74 12.81 3.30
CA ASN A 64 -7.79 11.91 3.96
C ASN A 64 -6.86 11.24 2.95
N THR A 65 -7.36 10.88 1.76
CA THR A 65 -6.53 10.34 0.68
C THR A 65 -5.48 11.36 0.23
N VAL A 66 -5.89 12.60 -0.04
CA VAL A 66 -4.97 13.69 -0.42
C VAL A 66 -3.92 13.92 0.67
N ASP A 67 -4.35 14.07 1.93
CA ASP A 67 -3.45 14.37 3.05
C ASP A 67 -2.45 13.23 3.31
N THR A 68 -2.90 11.98 3.14
CA THR A 68 -2.06 10.78 3.26
C THR A 68 -1.02 10.72 2.15
N ASP A 69 -1.43 10.95 0.90
CA ASP A 69 -0.51 10.88 -0.24
C ASP A 69 0.54 12.00 -0.17
N ILE A 70 0.18 13.21 0.27
CA ILE A 70 1.14 14.31 0.48
C ILE A 70 2.12 13.94 1.59
N THR A 71 1.64 13.40 2.70
CA THR A 71 2.51 13.03 3.83
C THR A 71 3.47 11.91 3.43
N ARG A 72 3.00 10.95 2.65
CA ARG A 72 3.83 9.90 2.05
C ARG A 72 4.92 10.50 1.18
N ALA A 73 4.57 11.45 0.30
CA ALA A 73 5.54 12.10 -0.57
C ALA A 73 6.64 12.83 0.22
N VAL A 74 6.27 13.55 1.28
CA VAL A 74 7.23 14.22 2.17
C VAL A 74 8.15 13.22 2.88
N ARG A 75 7.62 12.07 3.32
CA ARG A 75 8.40 11.08 4.07
C ARG A 75 9.38 10.28 3.20
N TYR A 76 8.97 9.89 2.00
CA TYR A 76 9.72 8.93 1.18
C TYR A 76 10.51 9.56 0.03
N SER A 77 10.24 10.81 -0.34
CA SER A 77 11.05 11.50 -1.33
C SER A 77 12.41 11.87 -0.74
N THR A 78 13.47 11.31 -1.32
CA THR A 78 14.85 11.59 -0.88
C THR A 78 15.42 12.86 -1.50
N THR A 79 14.74 13.41 -2.52
CA THR A 79 15.11 14.65 -3.20
C THR A 79 13.88 15.49 -3.49
N LEU A 80 14.06 16.81 -3.61
CA LEU A 80 12.98 17.73 -3.97
C LEU A 80 12.33 17.35 -5.32
N PHE A 81 13.13 16.90 -6.28
CA PHE A 81 12.63 16.47 -7.59
C PHE A 81 11.67 15.27 -7.49
N GLN A 82 11.99 14.27 -6.66
CA GLN A 82 11.10 13.12 -6.44
C GLN A 82 9.78 13.55 -5.79
N PHE A 83 9.85 14.47 -4.84
CA PHE A 83 8.66 15.04 -4.20
C PHE A 83 7.78 15.77 -5.21
N GLU A 84 8.38 16.65 -6.04
CA GLU A 84 7.65 17.41 -7.04
C GLU A 84 7.00 16.51 -8.09
N GLU A 85 7.69 15.46 -8.53
CA GLU A 85 7.17 14.48 -9.48
C GLU A 85 5.98 13.71 -8.89
N GLU A 86 6.06 13.33 -7.62
CA GLU A 86 4.98 12.63 -6.92
C GLU A 86 3.74 13.51 -6.73
N ILE A 87 3.93 14.78 -6.36
CA ILE A 87 2.85 15.78 -6.32
C ILE A 87 2.24 16.01 -7.71
N ARG A 88 3.06 15.99 -8.77
CA ARG A 88 2.59 16.12 -10.15
C ARG A 88 1.71 14.94 -10.56
N GLN A 89 2.12 13.71 -10.25
CA GLN A 89 1.33 12.50 -10.52
C GLN A 89 -0.01 12.52 -9.77
N MET A 90 0.00 12.93 -8.50
CA MET A 90 -1.21 13.08 -7.70
C MET A 90 -2.19 14.08 -8.32
N LYS A 91 -1.71 15.25 -8.76
CA LYS A 91 -2.53 16.25 -9.45
C LYS A 91 -3.14 15.71 -10.76
N LEU A 92 -2.37 14.95 -11.53
CA LEU A 92 -2.86 14.31 -12.75
C LEU A 92 -3.93 13.27 -12.45
N MET A 93 -3.73 12.43 -11.42
CA MET A 93 -4.72 11.44 -11.00
C MET A 93 -6.08 12.08 -10.70
N PHE A 94 -6.10 13.21 -9.98
CA PHE A 94 -7.34 13.94 -9.70
C PHE A 94 -7.93 14.63 -10.93
N LEU A 95 -7.10 15.08 -11.87
CA LEU A 95 -7.56 15.69 -13.11
C LEU A 95 -8.21 14.66 -14.05
N TYR A 96 -7.69 13.44 -14.08
CA TYR A 96 -8.19 12.35 -14.93
C TYR A 96 -9.35 11.55 -14.30
N ASN A 97 -9.52 11.57 -12.97
CA ASN A 97 -10.68 11.00 -12.27
C ASN A 97 -11.92 11.92 -12.32
N ARG A 98 -12.10 12.64 -13.43
CA ARG A 98 -13.23 13.55 -13.63
C ARG A 98 -14.36 12.90 -14.40
#